data_AF-A0A836C979-F1
#
_entry.id   AF-A0A836C979-F1
#
_cell.length_a   1.000
_cell.length_b   1.000
_cell.length_c   1.000
_cell.angle_alpha   90.00
_cell.angle_beta   90.00
_cell.angle_gamma   90.00
#
_symmetry.space_group_name_H-M   'P 1'
#
loop_
_entity.id
_entity.type
_entity.pdbx_description
1 polymer ?
#
loop_
_entity_poly.entity_id
_entity_poly.type
_entity_poly.pdbx_seq_one_letter_code
_entity_poly.pdbx_strand_id
1 'polypeptide(L)'
;MSRVCASCSTEGAQGTLQRCGRCKQALYCDRTCQKAHWADHKKACLARGLDGKPPRRDITFTIGEGEDERHYISLESPDEALAEMHDADEVVIAEKHIVVELTYPLSGTFRFKLHADTAAGFTRRGLVKRISDTYHQVFYRDEERTQSRSPPCSGFLINRGFSDGKYGIWGHVLGDLVLHTVSRDKDGTYGLGIDS
;
A
#
# COMPACT_ATOMS: atom_id res chain seq x y z
N MET A 1 1.09 36.19 15.17
CA MET A 1 2.27 35.64 14.49
C MET A 1 2.23 36.08 13.04
N SER A 2 3.23 36.83 12.58
CA SER A 2 3.32 37.28 11.18
C SER A 2 3.40 36.08 10.24
N ARG A 3 2.65 36.12 9.13
CA ARG A 3 2.62 35.08 8.09
C ARG A 3 3.32 35.66 6.86
N VAL A 4 4.54 35.22 6.64
CA VAL A 4 5.38 35.71 5.55
C VAL A 4 5.53 34.66 4.46
N CYS A 5 5.69 35.13 3.22
CA CYS A 5 6.08 34.26 2.12
C CYS A 5 7.48 33.68 2.38
N ALA A 6 7.63 32.36 2.28
CA ALA A 6 8.91 31.69 2.51
C ALA A 6 9.95 31.94 1.40
N SER A 7 9.56 32.56 0.29
CA SER A 7 10.48 32.92 -0.81
C SER A 7 10.86 34.40 -0.81
N CYS A 8 9.88 35.30 -0.80
CA CYS A 8 10.13 36.74 -0.94
C CYS A 8 9.99 37.52 0.38
N SER A 9 9.67 36.85 1.49
CA SER A 9 9.47 37.44 2.82
C SER A 9 8.38 38.52 2.91
N THR A 10 7.57 38.72 1.86
CA THR A 10 6.42 39.64 1.89
C THR A 10 5.40 39.16 2.93
N GLU A 11 4.94 40.08 3.77
CA GLU A 11 3.84 39.82 4.70
C GLU A 11 2.53 39.67 3.92
N GLY A 12 1.83 38.56 4.14
CA GLY A 12 0.50 38.35 3.56
C GLY A 12 -0.58 38.56 4.61
N ALA A 13 -1.67 39.21 4.20
CA ALA A 13 -2.88 39.25 5.01
C ALA A 13 -3.39 37.82 5.34
N GLN A 14 -4.15 37.69 6.42
CA GLN A 14 -4.66 36.40 6.87
C GLN A 14 -5.55 35.78 5.79
N GLY A 15 -5.09 34.66 5.19
CA GLY A 15 -5.82 33.94 4.15
C GLY A 15 -5.38 34.22 2.70
N THR A 16 -4.43 35.14 2.46
CA THR A 16 -3.97 35.44 1.09
C THR A 16 -2.78 34.58 0.64
N LEU A 17 -2.00 34.03 1.57
CA LEU A 17 -0.86 33.16 1.25
C LEU A 17 -1.31 31.71 1.02
N GLN A 18 -0.84 31.14 -0.09
CA GLN A 18 -1.02 29.74 -0.45
C GLN A 18 -0.11 28.85 0.37
N ARG A 19 -0.66 27.76 0.93
CA ARG A 19 0.13 26.74 1.63
C ARG A 19 0.73 25.77 0.63
N CYS A 20 1.93 25.27 0.93
CA CYS A 20 2.50 24.13 0.22
C CYS A 20 1.51 22.96 0.24
N GLY A 21 1.12 22.43 -0.92
CA GLY A 21 0.13 21.35 -1.02
C GLY A 21 0.52 20.05 -0.30
N ARG A 22 1.83 19.79 -0.17
CA ARG A 22 2.36 18.60 0.51
C ARG A 22 2.40 18.77 2.03
N CYS A 23 3.23 19.68 2.55
CA CYS A 23 3.49 19.80 3.98
C CYS A 23 2.54 20.75 4.72
N LYS A 24 1.81 21.63 4.00
CA LYS A 24 0.91 22.68 4.54
C LYS A 24 1.54 23.70 5.51
N GLN A 25 2.85 23.67 5.70
CA GLN A 25 3.57 24.53 6.63
C GLN A 25 4.17 25.77 5.98
N ALA A 26 4.82 25.63 4.82
CA ALA A 26 5.36 26.77 4.09
C ALA A 26 4.23 27.56 3.41
N LEU A 27 4.35 28.89 3.42
CA LEU A 27 3.41 29.85 2.87
C LEU A 27 4.06 30.60 1.70
N TYR A 28 3.29 30.86 0.65
CA TYR A 28 3.76 31.53 -0.56
C TYR A 28 2.72 32.52 -1.06
N CYS A 29 3.16 33.61 -1.69
CA CYS A 29 2.25 34.51 -2.39
C CYS A 29 1.52 33.75 -3.51
N ASP A 30 2.26 32.93 -4.25
CA ASP A 30 1.79 32.20 -5.41
C ASP A 30 2.70 31.00 -5.74
N ARG A 31 2.40 30.33 -6.85
CA ARG A 31 3.16 29.18 -7.37
C ARG A 31 4.57 29.57 -7.82
N THR A 32 4.82 30.83 -8.15
CA THR A 32 6.14 31.34 -8.55
C THR A 32 7.07 31.35 -7.34
N CYS A 33 6.62 31.92 -6.23
CA CYS A 33 7.33 31.90 -4.95
C CYS A 33 7.54 30.46 -4.44
N GLN A 34 6.56 29.58 -4.62
CA GLN A 34 6.69 28.17 -4.24
C GLN A 34 7.79 27.45 -5.04
N LYS A 35 7.85 27.66 -6.36
CA LYS A 35 8.88 27.07 -7.23
C LYS A 35 10.27 27.61 -6.92
N ALA A 36 10.39 28.91 -6.69
CA ALA A 36 11.66 29.55 -6.37
C ALA A 36 12.28 29.01 -5.06
N HIS A 37 11.47 28.80 -4.03
CA HIS A 37 11.92 28.25 -2.75
C HIS A 37 12.05 26.71 -2.75
N TRP A 38 11.75 26.02 -3.86
CA TRP A 38 11.69 24.55 -3.86
C TRP A 38 13.03 23.88 -3.51
N ALA A 39 14.15 24.39 -4.02
CA ALA A 39 15.47 23.79 -3.77
C ALA A 39 15.80 23.72 -2.27
N ASP A 40 15.50 24.79 -1.53
CA ASP A 40 15.74 24.89 -0.09
C ASP A 40 14.64 24.17 0.71
N HIS A 41 13.40 24.25 0.24
CA HIS A 41 12.25 23.63 0.91
C HIS A 41 12.22 22.10 0.77
N LYS A 42 12.69 21.53 -0.34
CA LYS A 42 12.45 20.12 -0.74
C LYS A 42 12.79 19.16 0.40
N LYS A 43 14.02 19.23 0.95
CA LYS A 43 14.46 18.30 2.00
C LYS A 43 13.55 18.34 3.23
N ALA A 44 13.22 19.54 3.73
CA ALA A 44 12.32 19.72 4.86
C ALA A 44 10.86 19.32 4.53
N CYS A 45 10.40 19.58 3.30
CA CYS A 45 9.07 19.20 2.83
C CYS A 45 8.88 17.68 2.78
N LEU A 46 9.92 16.97 2.35
CA LEU A 46 9.97 15.51 2.29
C LEU A 46 10.02 14.90 3.69
N ALA A 47 10.87 15.43 4.57
CA ALA A 47 11.04 14.93 5.94
C ALA A 47 9.76 15.00 6.78
N ARG A 48 8.93 16.04 6.59
CA ARG A 48 7.73 16.26 7.39
C ARG A 48 6.48 15.52 6.90
N GLY A 49 6.64 14.58 5.97
CA GLY A 49 5.59 13.60 5.66
C GLY A 49 5.24 12.66 6.82
N LEU A 50 6.06 12.65 7.88
CA LEU A 50 5.99 11.70 9.00
C LEU A 50 5.49 12.30 10.32
N ASP A 51 5.34 13.63 10.41
CA ASP A 51 4.98 14.30 11.67
C ASP A 51 3.48 14.60 11.74
N GLY A 52 2.66 13.61 12.08
CA GLY A 52 1.31 13.85 12.62
C GLY A 52 0.15 13.89 11.63
N LYS A 53 0.30 13.36 10.41
CA LYS A 53 -0.88 12.84 9.70
C LYS A 53 -1.26 11.52 10.39
N PRO A 54 -2.55 11.23 10.69
CA PRO A 54 -2.93 9.87 11.05
C PRO A 54 -2.35 8.95 9.97
N PRO A 55 -1.84 7.76 10.33
CA PRO A 55 -1.30 6.83 9.33
C PRO A 55 -2.30 6.78 8.20
N ARG A 56 -1.83 6.99 6.95
CA ARG A 56 -2.71 6.85 5.80
C ARG A 56 -3.42 5.52 6.01
N ARG A 57 -4.76 5.57 6.13
CA ARG A 57 -5.52 4.34 6.36
C ARG A 57 -5.17 3.36 5.26
N ASP A 58 -4.99 3.86 4.05
CA ASP A 58 -4.70 3.08 2.88
C ASP A 58 -3.27 3.33 2.39
N ILE A 59 -2.53 2.24 2.25
CA ILE A 59 -1.23 2.14 1.61
C ILE A 59 -1.50 1.68 0.18
N THR A 60 -1.17 2.53 -0.79
CA THR A 60 -1.26 2.22 -2.22
C THR A 60 0.13 2.00 -2.81
N PHE A 61 0.15 1.33 -3.96
CA PHE A 61 1.37 1.00 -4.69
C PHE A 61 1.31 1.64 -6.07
N THR A 62 2.37 2.34 -6.44
CA THR A 62 2.50 2.96 -7.76
C THR A 62 3.76 2.39 -8.41
N ILE A 63 3.62 1.90 -9.63
CA ILE A 63 4.63 1.12 -10.35
C ILE A 63 4.76 1.71 -11.75
N GLY A 64 5.98 1.88 -12.25
CA GLY A 64 6.23 2.47 -13.56
C GLY A 64 6.13 4.00 -13.55
N GLU A 65 6.30 4.63 -14.70
CA GLU A 65 6.25 6.09 -14.84
C GLU A 65 5.45 6.51 -16.07
N GLY A 66 4.76 7.65 -16.00
CA GLY A 66 4.08 8.22 -17.16
C GLY A 66 2.84 7.42 -17.58
N GLU A 67 2.78 7.03 -18.85
CA GLU A 67 1.61 6.33 -19.43
C GLU A 67 1.50 4.86 -18.99
N ASP A 68 2.60 4.27 -18.50
CA ASP A 68 2.67 2.88 -18.03
C ASP A 68 2.44 2.74 -16.50
N GLU A 69 2.00 3.83 -15.84
CA GLU A 69 1.76 3.84 -14.41
C GLU A 69 0.62 2.87 -14.02
N ARG A 70 0.93 1.91 -13.16
CA ARG A 70 -0.02 0.88 -12.70
C ARG A 70 0.01 0.70 -11.19
N HIS A 71 -1.09 0.17 -10.67
CA HIS A 71 -1.38 0.11 -9.23
C HIS A 71 -1.67 -1.31 -8.73
N TYR A 72 -1.58 -2.30 -9.62
CA TYR A 72 -1.85 -3.71 -9.34
C TYR A 72 -0.53 -4.48 -9.33
N ILE A 73 -0.35 -5.33 -8.32
CA ILE A 73 0.83 -6.17 -8.14
C ILE A 73 0.40 -7.63 -8.13
N SER A 74 0.96 -8.47 -9.02
CA SER A 74 0.76 -9.92 -8.96
C SER A 74 1.22 -10.48 -7.62
N LEU A 75 0.34 -11.23 -6.96
CA LEU A 75 0.68 -11.91 -5.71
C LEU A 75 1.50 -13.19 -5.95
N GLU A 76 1.41 -13.79 -7.13
CA GLU A 76 2.26 -14.92 -7.52
C GLU A 76 3.70 -14.48 -7.75
N SER A 77 3.91 -13.42 -8.55
CA SER A 77 5.24 -12.97 -8.97
C SER A 77 5.38 -11.45 -8.85
N PRO A 78 5.64 -10.91 -7.64
CA PRO A 78 5.68 -9.47 -7.43
C PRO A 78 6.99 -8.81 -7.90
N ASP A 79 8.04 -9.57 -8.20
CA ASP A 79 9.42 -9.07 -8.33
C ASP A 79 9.59 -7.95 -9.37
N GLU A 80 8.94 -8.07 -10.54
CA GLU A 80 8.97 -7.02 -11.57
C GLU A 80 8.34 -5.72 -11.08
N ALA A 81 7.17 -5.81 -10.44
CA ALA A 81 6.51 -4.65 -9.86
C ALA A 81 7.34 -4.02 -8.72
N LEU A 82 8.03 -4.83 -7.92
CA LEU A 82 8.91 -4.36 -6.84
C LEU A 82 10.16 -3.61 -7.36
N ALA A 83 10.61 -3.93 -8.58
CA ALA A 83 11.73 -3.25 -9.22
C ALA A 83 11.35 -1.85 -9.73
N GLU A 84 10.12 -1.69 -10.22
CA GLU A 84 9.58 -0.43 -10.77
C GLU A 84 8.75 0.39 -9.76
N MET A 85 8.72 -0.04 -8.49
CA MET A 85 7.91 0.58 -7.45
C MET A 85 8.45 1.94 -7.00
N HIS A 86 7.56 2.94 -6.99
CA HIS A 86 7.85 4.25 -6.40
C HIS A 86 7.98 4.19 -4.88
N ASP A 87 8.97 4.93 -4.36
CA ASP A 87 9.24 5.01 -2.92
C ASP A 87 9.34 3.61 -2.25
N ALA A 88 9.92 2.64 -2.95
CA ALA A 88 9.93 1.23 -2.54
C ALA A 88 10.50 1.00 -1.12
N ASP A 89 11.51 1.78 -0.75
CA ASP A 89 12.22 1.67 0.54
C ASP A 89 11.68 2.65 1.62
N GLU A 90 10.64 3.43 1.32
CA GLU A 90 9.96 4.24 2.33
C GLU A 90 9.27 3.32 3.34
N VAL A 91 9.49 3.60 4.63
CA VAL A 91 8.80 2.93 5.73
C VAL A 91 7.35 3.40 5.78
N VAL A 92 6.42 2.50 5.48
CA VAL A 92 4.97 2.76 5.44
C VAL A 92 4.26 2.36 6.73
N ILE A 93 4.85 1.43 7.49
CA ILE A 93 4.35 0.95 8.78
C ILE A 93 5.55 0.88 9.73
N ALA A 94 5.50 1.59 10.86
CA ALA A 94 6.62 1.63 11.81
C ALA A 94 6.60 0.44 12.79
N GLU A 95 5.46 -0.23 12.94
CA GLU A 95 5.31 -1.42 13.76
C GLU A 95 6.18 -2.57 13.25
N LYS A 96 6.84 -3.29 14.17
CA LYS A 96 7.69 -4.46 13.83
C LYS A 96 6.88 -5.70 13.48
N HIS A 97 5.62 -5.72 13.89
CA HIS A 97 4.69 -6.79 13.59
C HIS A 97 3.30 -6.21 13.34
N ILE A 98 2.61 -6.78 12.36
CA ILE A 98 1.22 -6.46 12.04
C ILE A 98 0.41 -7.74 11.89
N VAL A 99 -0.91 -7.60 11.96
CA VAL A 99 -1.84 -8.69 11.65
C VAL A 99 -2.58 -8.30 10.38
N VAL A 100 -2.44 -9.10 9.33
CA VAL A 100 -3.17 -8.95 8.07
C VAL A 100 -4.36 -9.91 8.04
N GLU A 101 -5.48 -9.44 7.50
CA GLU A 101 -6.69 -10.22 7.29
C GLU A 101 -6.80 -10.62 5.82
N LEU A 102 -6.75 -11.92 5.57
CA LEU A 102 -6.95 -12.50 4.24
C LEU A 102 -8.37 -13.05 4.20
N THR A 103 -9.19 -12.48 3.32
CA THR A 103 -10.58 -12.86 3.11
C THR A 103 -10.81 -13.42 1.71
N TYR A 104 -10.11 -12.91 0.70
CA TYR A 104 -10.26 -13.33 -0.69
C TYR A 104 -8.95 -13.94 -1.22
N PRO A 105 -9.00 -15.07 -1.95
CA PRO A 105 -10.17 -15.87 -2.33
C PRO A 105 -10.47 -17.02 -1.36
N LEU A 106 -10.48 -16.73 -0.05
CA LEU A 106 -10.64 -17.73 1.00
C LEU A 106 -12.13 -17.85 1.37
N SER A 107 -12.52 -18.96 2.00
CA SER A 107 -13.91 -19.20 2.45
C SER A 107 -14.31 -18.40 3.69
N GLY A 108 -13.37 -17.71 4.32
CA GLY A 108 -13.56 -16.95 5.55
C GLY A 108 -12.43 -15.98 5.81
N THR A 109 -12.49 -15.29 6.95
CA THR A 109 -11.46 -14.35 7.37
C THR A 109 -10.36 -15.05 8.14
N PHE A 110 -9.13 -15.02 7.62
CA PHE A 110 -7.97 -15.60 8.26
C PHE A 110 -6.93 -14.53 8.59
N ARG A 111 -6.44 -14.57 9.84
CA ARG A 111 -5.49 -13.58 10.36
C ARG A 111 -4.08 -14.13 10.36
N PHE A 112 -3.15 -13.39 9.75
CA PHE A 112 -1.74 -13.77 9.68
C PHE A 112 -0.87 -12.68 10.29
N LYS A 113 0.07 -13.08 11.14
CA LYS A 113 1.03 -12.16 11.73
C LYS A 113 2.23 -12.01 10.80
N LEU A 114 2.47 -10.79 10.32
CA LEU A 114 3.64 -10.47 9.52
C LEU A 114 4.71 -9.80 10.39
N HIS A 115 5.96 -9.98 9.98
CA HIS A 115 7.13 -9.43 10.64
C HIS A 115 7.90 -8.53 9.67
N ALA A 116 8.31 -7.36 10.15
CA ALA A 116 9.09 -6.42 9.38
C ALA A 116 10.51 -6.95 9.13
N ASP A 117 11.05 -6.65 7.96
CA ASP A 117 12.44 -7.01 7.59
C ASP A 117 13.47 -6.07 8.22
N THR A 118 13.03 -4.87 8.60
CA THR A 118 13.90 -3.83 9.15
C THR A 118 13.52 -3.49 10.58
N ALA A 119 14.50 -3.00 11.35
CA ALA A 119 14.25 -2.51 12.70
C ALA A 119 13.33 -1.27 12.74
N ALA A 120 13.26 -0.53 11.62
CA ALA A 120 12.46 0.68 11.47
C ALA A 120 10.98 0.40 11.12
N GLY A 121 10.65 -0.84 10.70
CA GLY A 121 9.30 -1.24 10.30
C GLY A 121 9.25 -1.82 8.89
N PHE A 122 8.06 -1.85 8.30
CA PHE A 122 7.82 -2.34 6.94
C PHE A 122 8.09 -1.22 5.94
N THR A 123 9.03 -1.48 5.02
CA THR A 123 9.11 -0.72 3.77
C THR A 123 7.94 -1.12 2.86
N ARG A 124 7.59 -0.28 1.89
CA ARG A 124 6.53 -0.60 0.93
C ARG A 124 6.81 -1.88 0.16
N ARG A 125 8.04 -2.05 -0.33
CA ARG A 125 8.51 -3.28 -0.97
C ARG A 125 8.44 -4.49 -0.02
N GLY A 126 8.94 -4.31 1.21
CA GLY A 126 8.94 -5.37 2.22
C GLY A 126 7.52 -5.83 2.57
N LEU A 127 6.57 -4.89 2.69
CA LEU A 127 5.17 -5.20 2.95
C LEU A 127 4.56 -6.08 1.86
N VAL A 128 4.70 -5.68 0.59
CA VAL A 128 4.19 -6.45 -0.56
C VAL A 128 4.80 -7.85 -0.60
N LYS A 129 6.12 -7.94 -0.43
CA LYS A 129 6.82 -9.23 -0.41
C LYS A 129 6.27 -10.16 0.67
N ARG A 130 6.07 -9.66 1.90
CA ARG A 130 5.52 -10.45 3.01
C ARG A 130 4.07 -10.88 2.78
N ILE A 131 3.27 -10.06 2.11
CA ILE A 131 1.91 -10.43 1.72
C ILE A 131 1.93 -11.53 0.66
N SER A 132 2.73 -11.38 -0.40
CA SER A 132 2.91 -12.40 -1.44
C SER A 132 3.39 -13.74 -0.85
N ASP A 133 4.45 -13.73 -0.02
CA ASP A 133 4.94 -14.91 0.69
C ASP A 133 3.82 -15.63 1.47
N THR A 134 2.92 -14.85 2.09
CA THR A 134 1.80 -15.38 2.88
C THR A 134 0.76 -16.05 1.99
N TYR A 135 0.42 -15.46 0.84
CA TYR A 135 -0.49 -16.06 -0.13
C TYR A 135 0.06 -17.38 -0.69
N HIS A 136 1.34 -17.42 -1.05
CA HIS A 136 2.01 -18.67 -1.46
C HIS A 136 1.88 -19.76 -0.40
N GLN A 137 2.13 -19.44 0.87
CA GLN A 137 1.98 -20.39 1.97
C GLN A 137 0.53 -20.84 2.18
N VAL A 138 -0.45 -19.94 2.01
CA VAL A 138 -1.88 -20.26 2.14
C VAL A 138 -2.30 -21.23 1.04
N PHE A 139 -2.00 -20.93 -0.22
CA PHE A 139 -2.31 -21.79 -1.36
C PHE A 139 -1.64 -23.17 -1.22
N TYR A 140 -0.34 -23.20 -0.90
CA TYR A 140 0.39 -24.45 -0.70
C TYR A 140 -0.25 -25.33 0.39
N ARG A 141 -0.49 -24.76 1.58
CA ARG A 141 -1.06 -25.49 2.72
C ARG A 141 -2.51 -25.93 2.50
N ASP A 142 -3.25 -25.22 1.66
CA ASP A 142 -4.60 -25.59 1.29
C ASP A 142 -4.58 -26.82 0.37
N GLU A 143 -3.69 -26.82 -0.63
CA GLU A 143 -3.55 -27.93 -1.58
C GLU A 143 -3.02 -29.21 -0.93
N GLU A 144 -2.06 -29.12 0.00
CA GLU A 144 -1.58 -30.29 0.77
C GLU A 144 -2.70 -31.00 1.55
N ARG A 145 -3.77 -30.29 1.89
CA ARG A 145 -4.90 -30.80 2.68
C ARG A 145 -6.15 -31.07 1.86
N THR A 146 -6.13 -30.70 0.58
CA THR A 146 -7.26 -30.90 -0.31
C THR A 146 -7.34 -32.37 -0.71
N GLN A 147 -8.48 -33.01 -0.47
CA GLN A 147 -8.74 -34.38 -0.91
C GLN A 147 -9.64 -34.41 -2.14
N SER A 148 -10.53 -33.43 -2.25
CA SER A 148 -11.49 -33.29 -3.35
C SER A 148 -11.71 -31.83 -3.71
N ARG A 149 -12.06 -31.57 -4.97
CA ARG A 149 -12.44 -30.24 -5.45
C ARG A 149 -13.86 -30.30 -5.99
N SER A 150 -14.67 -29.30 -5.65
CA SER A 150 -15.96 -29.13 -6.32
C SER A 150 -15.72 -28.77 -7.79
N PRO A 151 -16.62 -29.16 -8.72
CA PRO A 151 -16.55 -28.67 -10.08
C PRO A 151 -16.67 -27.13 -10.10
N PRO A 152 -16.03 -26.43 -11.06
CA PRO A 152 -16.18 -24.99 -11.21
C PRO A 152 -17.66 -24.65 -11.43
N CYS A 153 -18.11 -23.53 -10.85
CA CYS A 153 -19.49 -23.08 -11.00
C CYS A 153 -19.77 -22.77 -12.48
N SER A 154 -20.60 -23.58 -13.12
CA SER A 154 -21.05 -23.37 -14.51
C SER A 154 -21.77 -22.01 -14.62
N GLY A 155 -21.20 -21.08 -15.40
CA GLY A 155 -21.81 -19.78 -15.72
C GLY A 155 -21.03 -18.54 -15.28
N PHE A 156 -19.92 -18.70 -14.54
CA PHE A 156 -19.00 -17.61 -14.19
C PHE A 156 -17.60 -17.84 -14.82
N LEU A 157 -16.82 -16.77 -15.03
CA LEU A 157 -15.42 -16.81 -15.48
C LEU A 157 -14.48 -17.32 -14.36
N ILE A 158 -14.84 -18.42 -13.72
CA ILE A 158 -14.19 -18.97 -12.52
C ILE A 158 -13.51 -20.28 -12.90
N ASN A 159 -12.17 -20.28 -12.88
CA ASN A 159 -11.35 -21.40 -13.34
C ASN A 159 -11.17 -22.52 -12.27
N ARG A 160 -11.60 -22.30 -11.02
CA ARG A 160 -11.39 -23.22 -9.89
C ARG A 160 -12.64 -23.37 -9.01
N GLY A 161 -13.08 -24.60 -8.76
CA GLY A 161 -14.10 -24.87 -7.74
C GLY A 161 -13.53 -24.90 -6.31
N PHE A 162 -14.41 -24.92 -5.31
CA PHE A 162 -14.01 -24.90 -3.89
C PHE A 162 -13.10 -26.08 -3.53
N SER A 163 -12.01 -25.79 -2.80
CA SER A 163 -11.25 -26.79 -2.08
C SER A 163 -11.90 -27.11 -0.73
N ASP A 164 -11.75 -28.35 -0.29
CA ASP A 164 -12.00 -28.78 1.09
C ASP A 164 -10.75 -28.62 1.99
N GLY A 165 -9.75 -27.90 1.49
CA GLY A 165 -8.52 -27.59 2.20
C GLY A 165 -8.74 -26.66 3.40
N LYS A 166 -7.66 -26.41 4.16
CA LYS A 166 -7.70 -25.67 5.43
C LYS A 166 -8.33 -24.27 5.32
N TYR A 167 -8.20 -23.61 4.17
CA TYR A 167 -8.66 -22.24 3.95
C TYR A 167 -9.84 -22.17 2.98
N GLY A 168 -10.19 -23.26 2.32
CA GLY A 168 -11.33 -23.35 1.40
C GLY A 168 -11.20 -22.35 0.25
N ILE A 169 -10.10 -22.43 -0.47
CA ILE A 169 -9.79 -21.56 -1.61
C ILE A 169 -10.76 -21.87 -2.75
N TRP A 170 -11.28 -20.83 -3.41
CA TRP A 170 -12.25 -20.95 -4.49
C TRP A 170 -12.03 -19.89 -5.57
N GLY A 171 -12.65 -20.04 -6.74
CA GLY A 171 -12.66 -18.98 -7.75
C GLY A 171 -11.41 -18.96 -8.63
N HIS A 172 -10.27 -18.69 -8.02
CA HIS A 172 -9.06 -18.24 -8.70
C HIS A 172 -7.83 -19.03 -8.28
N VAL A 173 -6.86 -19.13 -9.18
CA VAL A 173 -5.52 -19.57 -8.83
C VAL A 173 -4.69 -18.38 -8.36
N LEU A 174 -3.56 -18.63 -7.70
CA LEU A 174 -2.72 -17.56 -7.18
C LEU A 174 -2.24 -16.58 -8.29
N GLY A 175 -1.98 -17.10 -9.50
CA GLY A 175 -1.55 -16.29 -10.65
C GLY A 175 -2.56 -15.26 -11.13
N ASP A 176 -3.85 -15.42 -10.82
CA ASP A 176 -4.88 -14.44 -11.17
C ASP A 176 -4.90 -13.28 -10.16
N LEU A 177 -4.40 -13.48 -8.94
CA LEU A 177 -4.60 -12.53 -7.86
C LEU A 177 -3.63 -11.35 -7.91
N VAL A 178 -4.20 -10.15 -7.79
CA VAL A 178 -3.45 -8.89 -7.72
C VAL A 178 -3.76 -8.10 -6.46
N LEU A 179 -2.73 -7.53 -5.83
CA LEU A 179 -2.84 -6.60 -4.71
C LEU A 179 -2.85 -5.16 -5.23
N HIS A 180 -3.82 -4.35 -4.81
CA HIS A 180 -3.88 -2.93 -5.15
C HIS A 180 -3.78 -1.99 -3.95
N THR A 181 -4.19 -2.43 -2.76
CA THR A 181 -4.23 -1.55 -1.56
C THR A 181 -4.10 -2.37 -0.28
N VAL A 182 -3.48 -1.78 0.75
CA VAL A 182 -3.48 -2.32 2.12
C VAL A 182 -4.08 -1.27 3.04
N SER A 183 -5.16 -1.58 3.75
CA SER A 183 -5.87 -0.64 4.61
C SER A 183 -5.72 -1.03 6.08
N ARG A 184 -5.57 -0.05 6.98
CA ARG A 184 -5.56 -0.26 8.43
C ARG A 184 -6.96 -0.07 8.99
N ASP A 185 -7.49 -1.11 9.63
CA ASP A 185 -8.79 -1.11 10.28
C ASP A 185 -8.76 -0.45 11.66
N LYS A 186 -9.97 -0.19 12.20
CA LYS A 186 -10.15 0.49 13.50
C LYS A 186 -9.62 -0.33 14.68
N ASP A 187 -9.64 -1.65 14.57
CA ASP A 187 -9.12 -2.58 15.56
C ASP A 187 -7.59 -2.79 15.45
N GLY A 188 -6.95 -2.17 14.45
CA GLY A 188 -5.52 -2.21 14.23
C GLY A 188 -5.03 -3.39 13.37
N THR A 189 -5.93 -4.20 12.83
CA THR A 189 -5.58 -5.16 11.77
C THR A 189 -5.44 -4.44 10.42
N TYR A 190 -4.94 -5.17 9.44
CA TYR A 190 -4.73 -4.67 8.09
C TYR A 190 -5.52 -5.51 7.08
N GLY A 191 -6.48 -4.89 6.41
CA GLY A 191 -7.21 -5.45 5.29
C GLY A 191 -6.44 -5.34 3.98
N LEU A 192 -6.69 -6.28 3.06
CA LEU A 192 -6.05 -6.34 1.75
C LEU A 192 -7.09 -6.12 0.65
N GLY A 193 -6.83 -5.14 -0.22
CA GLY A 193 -7.56 -4.95 -1.48
C GLY A 193 -6.97 -5.85 -2.55
N ILE A 194 -7.62 -6.99 -2.77
CA ILE A 194 -7.23 -8.02 -3.75
C ILE A 194 -8.27 -8.09 -4.85
N ASP A 195 -7.80 -8.18 -6.09
CA ASP A 195 -8.63 -8.39 -7.29
C ASP A 195 -8.11 -9.60 -8.09
N SER A 196 -8.84 -10.00 -9.13
CA SER A 196 -8.51 -11.13 -10.02
C SER A 196 -8.79 -10.85 -11.49
#